data_AF-A0AAN6WDS0-F1
#
_entry.id   AF-A0AAN6WDS0-F1
#
_cell.length_a   1.000
_cell.length_b   1.000
_cell.length_c   1.000
_cell.angle_alpha   90.00
_cell.angle_beta   90.00
_cell.angle_gamma   90.00
#
_symmetry.space_group_name_H-M   'P 1'
#
loop_
_entity.id
_entity.type
_entity.pdbx_description
1 polymer ?
#
loop_
_entity_poly.entity_id
_entity_poly.type
_entity_poly.pdbx_seq_one_letter_code
_entity_poly.pdbx_strand_id
1 'polypeptide(L)' 'MCTSKYIKYTCGCKKEMEFIQCPERQGTNVKCSPVAKAWGKDSTNYCSRHLVKPDAPVKYTDDNGEVVE' A
#
# COMPACT_ATOMS: atom_id res chain seq x y z
N MET A 1 -4.20 -9.88 21.56
CA MET A 1 -3.88 -10.37 20.19
C MET A 1 -3.04 -9.33 19.44
N CYS A 2 -2.12 -9.73 18.54
CA CYS A 2 -1.35 -8.80 17.69
C CYS A 2 -2.17 -8.36 16.47
N THR A 3 -1.90 -7.16 15.96
CA THR A 3 -2.60 -6.59 14.82
C THR A 3 -1.62 -6.15 13.73
N SER A 4 -1.85 -6.59 12.51
CA SER A 4 -1.17 -6.09 11.31
C SER A 4 -2.08 -5.12 10.57
N LYS A 5 -1.58 -3.91 10.30
CA LYS A 5 -2.31 -2.88 9.56
C LYS A 5 -1.97 -2.92 8.08
N TYR A 6 -2.92 -2.51 7.24
CA TYR A 6 -2.69 -2.35 5.81
C TYR A 6 -3.31 -1.06 5.27
N ILE A 7 -2.66 -0.45 4.29
CA ILE A 7 -3.13 0.76 3.60
C ILE A 7 -3.71 0.39 2.24
N LYS A 8 -4.83 1.01 1.86
CA LYS A 8 -5.33 1.00 0.48
C LYS A 8 -4.81 2.25 -0.24
N TYR A 9 -4.27 2.07 -1.43
CA TYR A 9 -3.93 3.18 -2.33
C TYR A 9 -5.12 3.54 -3.22
N THR A 10 -5.10 4.72 -3.80
CA THR A 10 -6.14 5.19 -4.75
C THR A 10 -6.28 4.24 -5.95
N CYS A 11 -5.18 3.64 -6.42
CA CYS A 11 -5.18 2.57 -7.43
C CYS A 11 -5.71 1.21 -6.93
N GLY A 12 -6.18 1.11 -5.69
CA GLY A 12 -6.68 -0.14 -5.10
C GLY A 12 -5.62 -1.10 -4.58
N CYS A 13 -4.32 -0.81 -4.78
CA CYS A 13 -3.24 -1.62 -4.21
C CYS A 13 -3.28 -1.64 -2.68
N LYS A 14 -2.77 -2.72 -2.07
CA LYS A 14 -2.65 -2.85 -0.62
C LYS A 14 -1.19 -3.08 -0.23
N LYS A 15 -0.74 -2.48 0.88
CA LYS A 15 0.61 -2.70 1.44
C LYS A 15 0.52 -2.83 2.96
N GLU A 16 1.35 -3.72 3.51
CA GLU A 16 1.51 -3.86 4.96
C GLU A 16 2.14 -2.60 5.56
N MET A 17 1.66 -2.21 6.74
CA MET A 17 2.13 -1.05 7.51
C MET A 17 2.68 -1.51 8.87
N GLU A 18 2.46 -0.70 9.89
CA GLU A 18 2.88 -0.95 11.26
C GLU A 18 2.20 -2.18 11.84
N PHE A 19 3.03 -3.07 12.37
CA PHE A 19 2.61 -4.19 13.18
C PHE A 19 2.58 -3.77 14.65
N ILE A 20 1.45 -4.03 15.31
CA ILE A 20 1.28 -3.74 16.74
C ILE A 20 1.25 -5.06 17.49
N GLN A 21 2.27 -5.25 18.34
CA GLN A 21 2.36 -6.41 19.20
C GLN A 21 1.39 -6.29 20.38
N CYS A 22 0.82 -7.43 20.78
CA CYS A 22 0.02 -7.53 21.99
C CYS A 22 0.88 -7.15 23.22
N PRO A 23 0.34 -6.44 24.24
CA PRO A 23 1.10 -6.04 25.42
C PRO A 23 1.83 -7.21 26.10
N GLU A 24 1.18 -8.37 26.15
CA GLU A 24 1.73 -9.63 26.70
C GLU A 24 3.03 -10.10 26.04
N ARG A 25 3.29 -9.70 24.78
CA ARG A 25 4.48 -10.13 24.03
C ARG A 25 5.41 -8.98 23.67
N GLN A 26 5.09 -7.75 24.09
CA GLN A 26 5.85 -6.55 23.76
C GLN A 26 7.33 -6.72 24.14
N GLY A 27 8.24 -6.42 23.21
CA GLY A 27 9.68 -6.59 23.41
C GLY A 27 10.21 -7.99 23.11
N THR A 28 9.37 -8.93 22.67
CA THR A 28 9.80 -10.26 22.20
C THR A 28 9.73 -10.36 20.67
N ASN A 29 10.50 -11.28 20.08
CA ASN A 29 10.42 -11.57 18.63
C ASN A 29 9.27 -12.55 18.27
N VAL A 30 8.25 -12.67 19.12
CA VAL A 30 7.17 -13.65 18.95
C VAL A 30 5.84 -12.95 18.75
N LYS A 31 5.16 -13.25 17.63
CA LYS A 31 3.79 -12.78 17.36
C LYS A 31 2.74 -13.64 18.07
N CYS A 32 1.63 -13.00 18.44
CA CYS A 32 0.42 -13.71 18.87
C CYS A 32 -0.12 -14.58 17.69
N SER A 33 -0.75 -15.72 17.99
CA SER A 33 -1.52 -16.52 17.03
C SER A 33 -2.95 -16.67 17.59
N PRO A 34 -4.00 -16.25 16.85
CA PRO A 34 -3.97 -15.65 15.51
C PRO A 34 -3.49 -14.18 15.50
N VAL A 35 -3.27 -13.63 14.30
CA VAL A 35 -3.00 -12.19 14.09
C VAL A 35 -4.20 -11.57 13.39
N ALA A 36 -4.73 -10.46 13.92
CA ALA A 36 -5.75 -9.68 13.23
C ALA A 36 -5.15 -8.86 12.09
N LYS A 37 -5.89 -8.77 10.99
CA LYS A 37 -5.60 -7.82 9.90
C LYS A 37 -6.63 -6.69 9.95
N ALA A 38 -6.18 -5.45 10.07
CA ALA A 38 -7.05 -4.27 10.09
C ALA A 38 -6.64 -3.21 9.07
N TRP A 39 -7.60 -2.44 8.57
CA TRP A 39 -7.29 -1.25 7.77
C TRP A 39 -6.55 -0.24 8.65
N GLY A 40 -5.46 0.30 8.14
CA GLY A 40 -4.74 1.40 8.76
C GLY A 40 -5.19 2.74 8.19
N LYS A 41 -4.25 3.67 8.01
CA LYS A 41 -4.50 4.96 7.36
C LYS A 41 -4.82 4.77 5.88
N ASP A 42 -5.67 5.63 5.33
CA ASP A 42 -5.91 5.73 3.89
C ASP A 42 -4.72 6.42 3.20
N SER A 43 -4.37 5.97 1.99
CA SER A 43 -3.42 6.70 1.16
C SER A 43 -4.19 7.63 0.23
N THR A 44 -3.82 8.90 0.24
CA THR A 44 -4.35 9.91 -0.68
C THR A 44 -3.65 9.89 -2.04
N ASN A 45 -2.70 8.96 -2.26
CA ASN A 45 -1.90 8.89 -3.49
C ASN A 45 -1.90 7.47 -4.06
N TYR A 46 -1.42 7.35 -5.29
CA TYR A 46 -1.16 6.10 -5.97
C TYR A 46 -0.01 5.34 -5.30
N CYS A 47 0.00 4.02 -5.43
CA CYS A 47 1.13 3.23 -4.94
C CYS A 47 2.34 3.42 -5.86
N SER A 48 3.53 3.08 -5.36
CA SER A 48 4.79 3.25 -6.11
C SER A 48 4.85 2.52 -7.46
N ARG A 49 4.00 1.52 -7.70
CA ARG A 49 3.89 0.85 -9.01
C ARG A 49 3.12 1.65 -10.05
N HIS A 50 2.27 2.57 -9.60
CA HIS A 50 1.43 3.42 -10.44
C HIS A 50 1.93 4.87 -10.47
N LEU A 51 2.95 5.19 -9.66
CA LEU A 51 3.66 6.45 -9.79
C LEU A 51 4.55 6.39 -11.04
N VAL A 52 4.32 7.33 -11.95
CA VAL A 52 5.20 7.57 -13.10
C VAL A 52 6.51 8.21 -12.64
N LYS A 53 7.61 7.91 -13.34
CA LYS A 53 8.90 8.53 -13.07
C LYS A 53 8.86 10.02 -13.46
N PRO A 54 9.62 10.90 -12.79
CA PRO A 54 9.66 12.33 -13.14
C PRO A 54 10.12 12.60 -14.58
N ASP A 55 10.97 11.73 -15.13
CA ASP A 55 11.54 11.81 -16.48
C ASP A 55 10.79 10.94 -17.50
N ALA A 56 9.62 10.39 -17.13
CA ALA A 56 8.84 9.59 -18.05
C ALA A 56 8.41 10.45 -19.25
N PRO A 57 8.65 10.00 -20.50
CA PRO A 57 8.24 10.74 -21.68
C PRO A 57 6.72 10.85 -21.70
N VAL A 58 6.21 12.08 -21.84
CA VAL A 58 4.78 12.33 -22.02
C VAL A 58 4.39 11.81 -23.40
N LYS A 59 3.48 10.84 -23.44
CA LYS A 59 2.84 10.38 -24.66
C LYS A 59 1.37 10.67 -24.53
N TYR A 60 0.83 11.41 -25.50
CA TYR A 60 -0.60 11.57 -25.65
C TYR A 60 -1.08 10.44 -26.55
N THR A 61 -2.15 9.77 -26.14
CA THR A 61 -2.81 8.77 -26.97
C THR A 61 -4.23 9.20 -27.24
N ASP A 62 -4.74 8.91 -28.43
CA ASP A 62 -6.15 9.06 -28.74
C ASP A 62 -6.99 7.96 -28.05
N ASP A 63 -8.31 8.01 -28.25
CA ASP A 63 -9.25 7.02 -27.68
C ASP A 63 -9.01 5.60 -28.21
N ASN A 64 -8.25 5.44 -29.31
CA ASN A 64 -7.88 4.16 -29.90
C ASN A 64 -6.53 3.63 -29.37
N GLY A 65 -5.86 4.39 -28.52
CA GLY A 65 -4.54 4.04 -27.97
C GLY A 65 -3.38 4.31 -28.93
N GLU A 66 -3.62 5.02 -30.03
CA GLU A 66 -2.57 5.45 -30.97
C GLU A 66 -1.88 6.70 -30.42
N VAL A 67 -0.55 6.76 -30.52
CA VAL A 67 0.23 7.92 -30.05
C VAL A 67 -0.02 9.09 -31.00
N VAL A 68 -0.54 10.19 -30.45
CA VAL A 68 -0.72 11.45 -31.16
C VAL A 68 0.41 12.42 -30.80
N GLU A 69 1.00 13.05 -31.82
CA GLU A 69 2.04 14.10 -31.68
C GLU A 69 1.45 15.44 -31.23
#